data_AF-A0A820K980-F1
#
_entry.id   AF-A0A820K980-F1
#
_cell.length_a   1.000
_cell.length_b   1.000
_cell.length_c   1.000
_cell.angle_alpha   90.00
_cell.angle_beta   90.00
_cell.angle_gamma   90.00
#
_symmetry.space_group_name_H-M   'P 1'
#
loop_
_entity.id
_entity.type
_entity.pdbx_description
1 polymer ?
#
loop_
_entity_poly.entity_id
_entity_poly.type
_entity_poly.pdbx_seq_one_letter_code
_entity_poly.pdbx_strand_id
1 'polypeptide(L)'
;MTTLSVDTEEQVWNNYNLFTSTKESTDEEIIKFQGKIPEWLKGNLYRNGPGAHEINDDPKTTFNHAFDGFAFIQKYNINGSSQTVGFRGSFVKSRTYTESIKNGSLKT
;
A
#
# COMPACT_ATOMS: atom_id res chain seq x y z
N MET A 1 13.76 -11.06 -48.49
CA MET A 1 12.91 -10.06 -47.81
C MET A 1 12.52 -10.68 -46.47
N THR A 2 13.20 -10.29 -45.40
CA THR A 2 12.91 -10.78 -44.05
C THR A 2 12.01 -9.75 -43.40
N THR A 3 10.73 -10.07 -43.22
CA THR A 3 9.80 -9.25 -42.46
C THR A 3 10.09 -9.44 -40.98
N LEU A 4 10.57 -8.38 -40.33
CA LEU A 4 10.61 -8.29 -38.87
C LEU A 4 9.19 -8.07 -38.38
N SER A 5 8.60 -9.08 -37.74
CA SER A 5 7.39 -8.91 -36.93
C SER A 5 7.81 -8.27 -35.61
N VAL A 6 7.49 -6.99 -35.44
CA VAL A 6 7.56 -6.33 -34.14
C VAL A 6 6.28 -6.71 -33.41
N ASP A 7 6.39 -7.60 -32.44
CA ASP A 7 5.33 -7.90 -31.48
C ASP A 7 5.15 -6.67 -30.57
N THR A 8 4.25 -5.77 -30.93
CA THR A 8 3.78 -4.70 -30.04
C THR A 8 2.51 -5.17 -29.32
N GLU A 9 2.63 -6.11 -28.39
CA GLU A 9 1.59 -6.25 -27.36
C GLU A 9 1.82 -5.15 -26.32
N GLU A 10 0.89 -4.20 -26.25
CA GLU A 10 0.90 -3.14 -25.26
C GLU A 10 0.79 -3.77 -23.86
N GLN A 11 1.76 -3.49 -22.99
CA GLN A 11 1.78 -4.01 -21.64
C GLN A 11 0.61 -3.44 -20.83
N VAL A 12 -0.48 -4.20 -20.69
CA VAL A 12 -1.63 -3.82 -19.87
C VAL A 12 -1.31 -4.08 -18.39
N TRP A 13 -1.25 -3.02 -17.59
CA TRP A 13 -1.07 -3.12 -16.15
C TRP A 13 -2.38 -3.51 -15.46
N ASN A 14 -2.41 -4.66 -14.79
CA ASN A 14 -3.53 -5.03 -13.93
C ASN A 14 -3.47 -4.25 -12.61
N ASN A 15 -4.24 -3.17 -12.55
CA ASN A 15 -4.29 -2.25 -11.42
C ASN A 15 -5.36 -2.61 -10.37
N TYR A 16 -6.04 -3.75 -10.52
CA TYR A 16 -7.14 -4.14 -9.63
C TYR A 16 -6.73 -4.11 -8.15
N ASN A 17 -5.54 -4.61 -7.85
CA ASN A 17 -5.03 -4.70 -6.48
C ASN A 17 -4.69 -3.34 -5.84
N LEU A 18 -4.68 -2.23 -6.59
CA LEU A 18 -4.47 -0.89 -6.03
C LEU A 18 -5.65 -0.40 -5.19
N PHE A 19 -6.82 -1.02 -5.36
CA PHE A 19 -8.07 -0.63 -4.71
C PHE A 19 -8.63 -1.73 -3.80
N THR A 20 -7.78 -2.68 -3.41
CA THR A 20 -8.13 -3.75 -2.46
C THR A 20 -7.68 -3.33 -1.05
N SER A 21 -8.58 -3.47 -0.07
CA SER A 21 -8.26 -3.20 1.33
C SER A 21 -7.11 -4.06 1.85
N THR A 22 -6.25 -3.45 2.65
CA THR A 22 -5.16 -4.10 3.38
C THR A 22 -5.47 -4.20 4.87
N LYS A 23 -4.65 -4.97 5.59
CA LYS A 23 -4.69 -5.07 7.05
C LYS A 23 -3.50 -4.36 7.67
N GLU A 24 -3.64 -3.96 8.93
CA GLU A 24 -2.51 -3.43 9.68
C GLU A 24 -1.43 -4.52 9.85
N SER A 25 -0.18 -4.09 9.77
CA SER A 25 1.01 -4.87 10.09
C SER A 25 1.83 -4.02 11.05
N THR A 26 1.50 -4.11 12.35
CA THR A 26 2.09 -3.26 13.39
C THR A 26 3.43 -3.79 13.90
N ASP A 27 3.63 -5.11 13.77
CA ASP A 27 4.91 -5.76 14.00
C ASP A 27 5.81 -5.59 12.77
N GLU A 28 7.12 -5.59 12.97
CA GLU A 28 8.05 -5.38 11.86
C GLU A 28 8.25 -6.65 11.05
N GLU A 29 7.87 -6.60 9.78
CA GLU A 29 8.05 -7.68 8.83
C GLU A 29 9.32 -7.48 7.99
N ILE A 30 10.17 -8.50 7.88
CA ILE A 30 11.37 -8.43 7.05
C ILE A 30 11.01 -8.73 5.59
N ILE A 31 11.32 -7.79 4.71
CA ILE A 31 11.07 -7.90 3.27
C ILE A 31 12.21 -8.64 2.59
N LYS A 32 11.87 -9.60 1.74
CA LYS A 32 12.79 -10.21 0.76
C LYS A 32 12.86 -9.34 -0.49
N PHE A 33 14.06 -9.02 -0.95
CA PHE A 33 14.28 -8.20 -2.14
C PHE A 33 15.43 -8.75 -3.00
N GLN A 34 15.53 -8.28 -4.24
CA GLN A 34 16.60 -8.61 -5.17
C GLN A 34 17.51 -7.40 -5.37
N GLY A 35 18.82 -7.64 -5.60
CA GLY A 35 19.83 -6.59 -5.73
C GLY A 35 20.55 -6.26 -4.42
N LYS A 36 21.34 -5.18 -4.43
CA LYS A 36 22.10 -4.68 -3.26
C LYS A 36 21.66 -3.26 -2.94
N ILE A 37 21.33 -3.00 -1.68
CA ILE A 37 21.03 -1.65 -1.20
C ILE A 37 22.36 -0.89 -1.03
N PRO A 38 22.48 0.38 -1.48
CA PRO A 38 23.67 1.17 -1.23
C PRO A 38 23.98 1.27 0.27
N GLU A 39 25.23 1.04 0.67
CA GLU A 39 25.61 0.94 2.10
C GLU A 39 25.33 2.21 2.90
N TRP A 40 25.36 3.37 2.23
CA TRP A 40 25.06 4.67 2.84
C TRP A 40 23.55 4.89 3.09
N LEU A 41 22.66 4.10 2.47
CA LEU A 41 21.22 4.28 2.61
C LEU A 41 20.73 3.66 3.92
N LYS A 42 20.52 4.52 4.92
CA LYS A 42 19.99 4.13 6.23
C LYS A 42 18.93 5.13 6.68
N GLY A 43 17.70 4.65 6.87
CA GLY A 43 16.61 5.54 7.25
C GLY A 43 15.24 4.88 7.17
N ASN A 44 14.21 5.72 7.22
CA ASN A 44 12.82 5.28 7.10
C ASN A 44 12.18 5.99 5.92
N LEU A 45 11.62 5.23 4.98
CA LEU A 45 10.73 5.75 3.94
C LEU A 45 9.30 5.64 4.44
N TYR A 46 8.61 6.77 4.52
CA TYR A 46 7.18 6.81 4.82
C TYR A 46 6.39 7.10 3.54
N ARG A 47 5.33 6.33 3.32
CA ARG A 47 4.34 6.58 2.25
C ARG A 47 2.95 6.66 2.87
N ASN A 48 2.10 7.47 2.25
CA ASN A 48 0.68 7.59 2.60
C ASN A 48 -0.16 7.27 1.37
N GLY A 49 -1.30 6.61 1.58
CA GLY A 49 -2.27 6.29 0.54
C GLY A 49 -3.53 5.63 1.15
N PRO A 50 -4.57 5.38 0.34
CA PRO A 50 -5.71 4.61 0.80
C PRO A 50 -5.28 3.17 1.13
N GLY A 51 -5.75 2.63 2.25
CA GLY A 51 -5.52 1.24 2.64
C GLY A 51 -6.79 0.46 2.96
N ALA A 52 -7.95 1.11 3.03
CA ALA A 52 -9.23 0.44 3.16
C ALA A 52 -10.24 1.14 2.26
N HIS A 53 -10.93 0.35 1.45
CA HIS A 53 -11.88 0.81 0.44
C HIS A 53 -13.35 0.59 0.87
N GLU A 54 -13.55 0.13 2.10
CA GLU A 54 -14.83 -0.11 2.75
C GLU A 54 -14.67 -0.02 4.27
N ILE A 55 -15.77 -0.03 5.01
CA ILE A 55 -15.82 0.03 6.46
C ILE A 55 -16.11 -1.37 7.01
N ASN A 56 -15.26 -1.86 7.93
CA ASN A 56 -15.44 -3.15 8.60
C ASN A 56 -15.64 -4.34 7.64
N ASP A 57 -14.93 -4.34 6.51
CA ASP A 57 -15.04 -5.36 5.45
C ASP A 57 -16.49 -5.51 4.89
N ASP A 58 -17.38 -4.53 5.07
CA ASP A 58 -18.76 -4.56 4.57
C ASP A 58 -18.85 -4.00 3.14
N PRO A 59 -19.16 -4.83 2.13
CA PRO A 59 -19.26 -4.38 0.73
C PRO A 59 -20.37 -3.36 0.47
N LYS A 60 -21.30 -3.13 1.40
CA LYS A 60 -22.31 -2.06 1.30
C LYS A 60 -21.75 -0.68 1.61
N THR A 61 -20.54 -0.62 2.15
CA THR A 61 -19.87 0.62 2.59
C THR A 61 -18.66 0.98 1.72
N THR A 62 -18.57 0.41 0.52
CA THR A 62 -17.47 0.65 -0.41
C THR A 62 -17.41 2.11 -0.87
N PHE A 63 -16.20 2.64 -0.95
CA PHE A 63 -15.93 3.96 -1.51
C PHE A 63 -15.81 3.92 -3.02
N ASN A 64 -16.39 4.92 -3.69
CA ASN A 64 -16.47 4.95 -5.16
C ASN A 64 -15.34 5.73 -5.83
N HIS A 65 -14.50 6.41 -5.04
CA HIS A 65 -13.41 7.22 -5.56
C HIS A 65 -12.06 6.78 -4.99
N ALA A 66 -11.02 6.84 -5.82
CA ALA A 66 -9.66 6.41 -5.48
C ALA A 66 -9.07 7.14 -4.25
N PHE A 67 -9.60 8.32 -3.89
CA PHE A 67 -9.09 9.16 -2.81
C PHE A 67 -9.95 9.14 -1.53
N ASP A 68 -10.99 8.30 -1.48
CA ASP A 68 -11.92 8.24 -0.36
C ASP A 68 -11.54 7.16 0.68
N GLY A 69 -10.65 6.24 0.29
CA GLY A 69 -10.19 5.17 1.17
C GLY A 69 -9.48 5.70 2.42
N PHE A 70 -9.62 4.99 3.54
CA PHE A 70 -8.98 5.41 4.79
C PHE A 70 -7.46 5.43 4.65
N ALA A 71 -6.84 6.51 5.13
CA ALA A 71 -5.41 6.72 5.04
C ALA A 71 -4.62 5.65 5.81
N PHE A 72 -3.63 5.08 5.14
CA PHE A 72 -2.73 4.05 5.64
C PHE A 72 -1.29 4.47 5.43
N ILE A 73 -0.54 4.52 6.53
CA ILE A 73 0.89 4.85 6.52
C ILE A 73 1.68 3.57 6.38
N GLN A 74 2.54 3.55 5.37
CA GLN A 74 3.53 2.50 5.15
C GLN A 74 4.89 3.03 5.58
N LYS A 75 5.63 2.24 6.35
CA LYS A 75 6.99 2.54 6.79
C LYS A 75 7.92 1.43 6.31
N TYR A 76 8.97 1.81 5.59
CA TYR A 76 10.08 0.94 5.25
C TYR A 76 11.32 1.36 6.02
N ASN A 77 11.76 0.54 6.98
CA ASN A 77 13.01 0.72 7.69
C ASN A 77 14.16 0.11 6.88
N ILE A 78 14.97 0.94 6.25
CA ILE A 78 16.02 0.52 5.34
C ILE A 78 17.38 0.63 6.03
N ASN A 79 18.16 -0.45 5.97
CA ASN A 79 19.54 -0.46 6.43
C ASN A 79 20.44 -1.12 5.36
N GLY A 80 21.12 -0.27 4.59
CA GLY A 80 22.05 -0.68 3.54
C GLY A 80 23.30 -1.39 4.07
N SER A 81 23.78 -1.10 5.28
CA SER A 81 24.96 -1.80 5.79
C SER A 81 24.65 -3.25 6.19
N SER A 82 23.45 -3.53 6.72
CA SER A 82 23.01 -4.90 7.07
C SER A 82 22.22 -5.59 5.96
N GLN A 83 21.93 -4.90 4.84
CA GLN A 83 21.08 -5.40 3.76
C GLN A 83 19.69 -5.86 4.24
N THR A 84 19.07 -5.08 5.13
CA THR A 84 17.74 -5.39 5.68
C THR A 84 16.74 -4.29 5.37
N VAL A 85 15.51 -4.70 5.06
CA VAL A 85 14.35 -3.80 4.97
C VAL A 85 13.23 -4.34 5.86
N GLY A 86 12.83 -3.58 6.87
CA GLY A 86 11.65 -3.84 7.67
C GLY A 86 10.43 -3.09 7.13
N PHE A 87 9.25 -3.68 7.19
CA PHE A 87 7.97 -3.07 6.85
C PHE A 87 7.09 -2.98 8.09
N ARG A 88 6.36 -1.86 8.20
CA ARG A 88 5.18 -1.73 9.06
C ARG A 88 4.11 -0.93 8.32
N GLY A 89 2.85 -1.22 8.63
CA GLY A 89 1.70 -0.51 8.06
C GLY A 89 0.60 -0.31 9.09
N SER A 90 0.06 0.90 9.19
CA SER A 90 -1.07 1.18 10.08
C SER A 90 -2.01 2.25 9.52
N PHE A 91 -3.28 2.17 9.91
CA PHE A 91 -4.27 3.20 9.60
C PHE A 91 -4.03 4.45 10.43
N VAL A 92 -4.16 5.60 9.80
CA VAL A 92 -4.22 6.87 10.51
C VAL A 92 -5.52 6.90 11.32
N LYS A 93 -5.41 6.94 12.65
CA LYS A 93 -6.56 7.03 13.56
C LYS A 93 -7.12 8.45 13.58
N SER A 94 -7.52 8.93 12.41
CA SER A 94 -8.24 10.19 12.24
C SER A 94 -9.62 10.11 12.90
N ARG A 95 -10.26 11.27 13.08
CA ARG A 95 -11.64 11.34 13.56
C ARG A 95 -12.59 10.53 12.67
N THR A 96 -12.55 10.79 11.36
CA THR A 96 -13.35 10.09 10.35
C THR A 96 -13.14 8.59 10.40
N TYR A 97 -11.89 8.10 10.43
CA TYR A 97 -11.61 6.67 10.57
C TYR A 97 -12.21 6.09 11.86
N THR A 98 -11.88 6.69 13.00
CA THR A 98 -12.27 6.18 14.33
C THR A 98 -13.78 6.14 14.50
N GLU A 99 -14.47 7.21 14.12
CA GLU A 99 -15.92 7.28 14.19
C GLU A 99 -16.59 6.33 13.19
N SER A 100 -16.05 6.20 11.98
CA SER A 100 -16.65 5.33 10.95
C SER A 100 -16.54 3.86 11.32
N ILE A 101 -15.37 3.41 11.78
CA ILE A 101 -15.15 2.03 12.25
C ILE A 101 -16.06 1.72 13.43
N LYS A 102 -16.16 2.64 14.41
CA LYS A 102 -17.02 2.48 15.59
C LYS A 102 -18.50 2.34 15.22
N ASN A 103 -18.98 3.10 14.24
CA ASN A 103 -20.40 3.15 13.86
C ASN A 103 -20.78 2.24 12.69
N GLY A 104 -19.81 1.57 12.05
CA GLY A 104 -20.04 0.77 10.84
C GLY A 104 -20.59 1.57 9.65
N SER A 105 -20.38 2.88 9.61
CA SER A 105 -20.87 3.77 8.55
C SER A 105 -20.02 5.04 8.49
N LEU A 106 -19.84 5.62 7.30
CA LEU A 106 -18.97 6.80 7.11
C LEU A 106 -19.43 7.97 7.98
N LYS A 107 -18.48 8.60 8.69
CA LYS A 107 -18.67 9.81 9.50
C LYS A 107 -17.65 10.87 9.10
N THR A 108 -18.13 12.06 8.79
CA THR A 108 -17.33 13.22 8.35
C THR A 108 -17.46 14.37 9.33
#